data_AF-A0AAW1UDB5-F1
#
_entry.id   AF-A0AAW1UDB5-F1
#
_cell.length_a   1.000
_cell.length_b   1.000
_cell.length_c   1.000
_cell.angle_alpha   90.00
_cell.angle_beta   90.00
_cell.angle_gamma   90.00
#
_symmetry.space_group_name_H-M   'P 1'
#
loop_
_entity.id
_entity.type
_entity.pdbx_description
1 polymer ?
#
loop_
_entity_poly.entity_id
_entity_poly.type
_entity_poly.pdbx_seq_one_letter_code
_entity_poly.pdbx_strand_id
1 'polypeptide(L)'
;MFKNNKPFFKYSLPGLPVLPAEYDTWKNIDTNADIDIEGIVERLNCMPYHALSSRSQVLLRLPPSKRVEHVLGYMNSELMKTTLITCMTTLRKTSQDTFSIACPVIATECGIIYILDPQNFSLLLQANVCNSIDSPFIITATGLYDVDYKIFVALRNNQVCLLKRGWLEGKMILQTGSTLIDMVYVPGDNVIVLATMDKMIHSYTKKGQKLWSLEMNLPISCLCLVTLKHLNAYLIAVGLKGGLIQLYQGRRLVDFISVPDTASCITFGQMGQEEHVMVIITFGGAIIFKILKRTADFNLSHQDNNMPILNLNKSLPLPKRSKLFLEQSMRERENPVAMHRNFQQDLIRLRLLAAREMAQTLSCQIGCGNEKKQIKLSAQVMGLGPRFTVILNLENMNPNSPITSTTVVFHGKPDVFRLSTYIFKVPLVPPFLSYKMKTYVSEVLPEDILDPAKLISVDPKQRILRVFVMKKDEIIPVLAATINMPPTDLTF
;
A
#
# COMPACT_ATOMS: atom_id res chain seq x y z
N MET A 1 -28.11 -20.46 -16.60
CA MET A 1 -29.23 -19.55 -16.88
C MET A 1 -30.36 -19.85 -15.91
N PHE A 2 -30.90 -18.81 -15.27
CA PHE A 2 -32.12 -18.90 -14.47
C PHE A 2 -33.26 -18.21 -15.20
N LYS A 3 -34.43 -18.84 -15.27
CA LYS A 3 -35.66 -18.25 -15.80
C LYS A 3 -36.70 -18.28 -14.68
N ASN A 4 -37.30 -17.13 -14.38
CA ASN A 4 -38.17 -16.96 -13.21
C ASN A 4 -37.50 -17.45 -11.91
N ASN A 5 -36.23 -17.10 -11.72
CA ASN A 5 -35.40 -17.52 -10.57
C ASN A 5 -35.26 -19.05 -10.39
N LYS A 6 -35.55 -19.84 -11.43
CA LYS A 6 -35.36 -21.30 -11.43
C LYS A 6 -34.23 -21.69 -12.39
N PRO A 7 -33.38 -22.66 -12.04
CA PRO A 7 -32.33 -23.14 -12.93
C PRO A 7 -32.99 -23.75 -14.17
N PHE A 8 -32.70 -23.17 -15.34
CA PHE A 8 -33.33 -23.56 -16.59
C PHE A 8 -32.36 -24.29 -17.52
N PHE A 9 -31.15 -23.74 -17.67
CA PHE A 9 -30.18 -24.25 -18.64
C PHE A 9 -28.74 -24.01 -18.16
N LYS A 10 -27.85 -24.98 -18.38
CA LYS A 10 -26.42 -24.89 -18.11
C LYS A 10 -25.67 -24.91 -19.44
N TYR A 11 -25.08 -23.77 -19.81
CA TYR A 11 -24.22 -23.66 -20.98
C TYR A 11 -22.79 -24.05 -20.63
N SER A 12 -22.12 -24.77 -21.53
CA SER A 12 -20.70 -25.12 -21.42
C SER A 12 -19.94 -24.48 -22.58
N LEU A 13 -18.80 -23.87 -22.28
CA LEU A 13 -17.93 -23.30 -23.32
C LEU A 13 -17.34 -24.40 -24.21
N PRO A 14 -17.06 -24.11 -25.49
CA PRO A 14 -16.34 -25.03 -26.35
C PRO A 14 -14.94 -25.31 -25.78
N GLY A 15 -14.48 -26.55 -25.92
CA GLY A 15 -13.11 -26.92 -25.57
C GLY A 15 -12.10 -26.21 -26.48
N LEU A 16 -11.00 -25.75 -25.91
CA LEU A 16 -9.88 -25.22 -26.67
C LEU A 16 -9.05 -26.37 -27.27
N PRO A 17 -8.38 -26.12 -28.42
CA PRO A 17 -7.42 -27.07 -28.95
C PRO A 17 -6.29 -27.30 -27.94
N VAL A 18 -5.94 -28.57 -27.76
CA VAL A 18 -4.83 -29.01 -26.92
C VAL A 18 -3.55 -29.05 -27.77
N LEU A 19 -2.37 -28.93 -27.14
CA LEU A 19 -1.13 -29.11 -27.88
C LEU A 19 -1.05 -30.55 -28.43
N PRO A 20 -0.66 -30.74 -29.70
CA PRO A 20 -0.53 -32.07 -30.28
C PRO A 20 0.42 -32.97 -29.48
N ALA A 21 1.57 -32.44 -29.05
CA ALA A 21 2.53 -33.17 -28.23
C ALA A 21 1.95 -33.62 -26.87
N GLU A 22 1.12 -32.77 -26.24
CA GLU A 22 0.42 -33.13 -25.00
C GLU A 22 -0.62 -34.22 -25.28
N TYR A 23 -1.39 -34.08 -26.35
CA TYR A 23 -2.36 -35.08 -26.77
C TYR A 23 -1.71 -36.44 -27.04
N ASP A 24 -0.58 -36.47 -27.75
CA ASP A 24 0.18 -37.69 -28.02
C ASP A 24 0.71 -38.32 -26.72
N THR A 25 1.21 -37.51 -25.78
CA THR A 25 1.67 -38.05 -24.48
C THR A 25 0.56 -38.73 -23.69
N TRP A 26 -0.67 -38.22 -23.75
CA TRP A 26 -1.83 -38.82 -23.07
C TRP A 26 -2.45 -39.97 -23.85
N LYS A 27 -2.42 -39.92 -25.19
CA LYS A 27 -2.93 -40.99 -26.06
C LYS A 27 -2.04 -42.23 -26.01
N ASN A 28 -0.72 -42.06 -25.87
CA ASN A 28 0.24 -43.15 -25.78
C ASN A 28 0.24 -43.86 -24.41
N ILE A 29 -0.64 -43.47 -23.48
CA ILE A 29 -0.86 -44.18 -22.22
C ILE A 29 -1.79 -45.36 -22.50
N ASP A 30 -1.23 -46.42 -23.09
CA ASP A 30 -1.98 -47.64 -23.42
C ASP A 30 -2.27 -48.49 -22.18
N THR A 31 -3.40 -49.19 -22.22
CA THR A 31 -4.07 -49.84 -21.09
C THR A 31 -3.38 -51.09 -20.54
N ASN A 32 -2.26 -51.56 -21.14
CA ASN A 32 -1.77 -52.93 -20.97
C ASN A 32 -0.26 -53.09 -20.66
N ALA A 33 0.46 -52.04 -20.24
CA ALA A 33 1.86 -52.18 -19.79
C ALA A 33 2.22 -51.19 -18.67
N ASP A 34 3.27 -51.48 -17.92
CA ASP A 34 3.83 -50.63 -16.86
C ASP A 34 3.89 -49.16 -17.31
N ILE A 35 3.09 -48.32 -16.64
CA ILE A 35 2.96 -46.90 -16.99
C ILE A 35 4.27 -46.21 -16.58
N ASP A 36 5.07 -45.79 -17.58
CA ASP A 36 6.25 -44.97 -17.36
C ASP A 36 5.86 -43.52 -17.00
N ILE A 37 5.55 -43.31 -15.72
CA ILE A 37 5.12 -42.00 -15.19
C ILE A 37 6.25 -40.98 -15.22
N GLU A 38 7.50 -41.41 -15.02
CA GLU A 38 8.65 -40.52 -15.06
C GLU A 38 8.89 -40.00 -16.49
N GLY A 39 8.82 -40.87 -17.49
CA GLY A 39 8.89 -40.46 -18.89
C GLY A 39 7.73 -39.55 -19.34
N ILE A 40 6.51 -39.74 -18.81
CA ILE A 40 5.39 -38.83 -19.06
C ILE A 40 5.67 -37.45 -18.46
N VAL A 41 6.13 -37.40 -17.21
CA VAL A 41 6.43 -36.14 -16.50
C VAL A 41 7.57 -35.39 -17.19
N GLU A 42 8.60 -36.08 -17.66
CA GLU A 42 9.71 -35.47 -18.42
C GLU A 42 9.22 -34.84 -19.73
N ARG A 43 8.41 -35.56 -20.53
CA ARG A 43 7.84 -35.03 -21.77
C ARG A 43 6.92 -33.84 -21.52
N LEU A 44 6.13 -33.88 -20.45
CA LEU A 44 5.28 -32.76 -20.03
C LEU A 44 6.10 -31.55 -19.57
N ASN A 45 7.23 -31.76 -18.88
CA ASN A 45 8.15 -30.70 -18.46
C ASN A 45 8.90 -30.04 -19.62
N CYS A 46 9.08 -30.73 -20.74
CA CYS A 46 9.64 -30.14 -21.96
C CYS A 46 8.71 -29.11 -22.62
N MET A 47 7.43 -29.08 -22.25
CA MET A 47 6.43 -28.17 -22.81
C MET A 47 6.20 -26.94 -21.92
N PRO A 48 5.81 -25.79 -22.51
CA PRO A 48 5.54 -24.59 -21.73
C PRO A 48 4.33 -24.81 -20.80
N TYR A 49 4.58 -24.66 -19.50
CA TYR A 49 3.59 -24.93 -18.44
C TYR A 49 2.24 -24.22 -18.65
N HIS A 50 2.26 -22.97 -19.13
CA HIS A 50 1.06 -22.16 -19.36
C HIS A 50 0.18 -22.64 -20.53
N ALA A 51 0.75 -23.40 -21.46
CA ALA A 51 0.04 -23.86 -22.65
C ALA A 51 -0.68 -25.20 -22.41
N LEU A 52 -0.22 -25.97 -21.40
CA LEU A 52 -0.77 -27.27 -21.02
C LEU A 52 -2.21 -27.18 -20.48
N SER A 53 -2.94 -28.30 -20.57
CA SER A 53 -4.23 -28.45 -19.90
C SER A 53 -4.12 -28.46 -18.37
N SER A 54 -5.22 -28.18 -17.68
CA SER A 54 -5.29 -28.29 -16.21
C SER A 54 -4.96 -29.70 -15.72
N ARG A 55 -5.33 -30.74 -16.48
CA ARG A 55 -5.01 -32.15 -16.19
C ARG A 55 -3.50 -32.37 -16.10
N SER A 56 -2.75 -31.93 -17.12
CA SER A 56 -1.29 -32.06 -17.17
C SER A 56 -0.59 -31.21 -16.11
N GLN A 57 -1.08 -29.99 -15.89
CA GLN A 57 -0.55 -29.10 -14.86
C GLN A 57 -0.68 -29.67 -13.44
N VAL A 58 -1.82 -30.30 -13.13
CA VAL A 58 -2.04 -30.96 -11.84
C VAL A 58 -1.11 -32.15 -11.68
N LEU A 59 -0.93 -32.96 -12.73
CA LEU A 59 0.00 -34.10 -12.70
C LEU A 59 1.43 -33.68 -12.36
N LEU A 60 1.93 -32.59 -12.95
CA LEU A 60 3.27 -32.05 -12.68
C LEU A 60 3.44 -31.57 -11.22
N ARG A 61 2.39 -31.03 -10.61
CA ARG A 61 2.42 -30.53 -9.22
C ARG A 61 2.30 -31.64 -8.17
N LEU A 62 1.72 -32.79 -8.52
CA LEU A 62 1.49 -33.86 -7.57
C LEU A 62 2.80 -34.52 -7.12
N PRO A 63 2.90 -34.95 -5.84
CA PRO A 63 4.02 -35.76 -5.38
C PRO A 63 4.01 -37.13 -6.07
N PRO A 64 5.17 -37.79 -6.24
CA PRO A 64 5.30 -39.02 -7.03
C PRO A 64 4.34 -40.13 -6.58
N SER A 65 4.08 -40.24 -5.27
CA SER A 65 3.18 -41.22 -4.66
C SER A 65 1.73 -41.11 -5.13
N LYS A 66 1.27 -39.94 -5.60
CA LYS A 66 -0.11 -39.70 -6.04
C LYS A 66 -0.28 -39.57 -7.55
N ARG A 67 0.82 -39.60 -8.32
CA ARG A 67 0.77 -39.44 -9.79
C ARG A 67 0.12 -40.65 -10.47
N VAL A 68 0.39 -41.85 -9.97
CA VAL A 68 -0.19 -43.12 -10.48
C VAL A 68 -1.71 -43.07 -10.43
N GLU A 69 -2.27 -42.77 -9.25
CA GLU A 69 -3.72 -42.68 -9.02
C GLU A 69 -4.37 -41.62 -9.93
N HIS A 70 -3.71 -40.46 -10.08
CA HIS A 70 -4.19 -39.39 -10.94
C HIS A 70 -4.22 -39.80 -12.43
N VAL A 71 -3.18 -40.46 -12.94
CA VAL A 71 -3.15 -40.94 -14.34
C VAL A 71 -4.24 -41.98 -14.58
N LEU A 72 -4.39 -42.95 -13.67
CA LEU A 72 -5.40 -44.00 -13.76
C LEU A 72 -6.83 -43.42 -13.80
N GLY A 73 -7.10 -42.36 -13.05
CA GLY A 73 -8.40 -41.68 -13.03
C GLY A 73 -8.81 -41.03 -14.37
N TYR A 74 -7.86 -40.76 -15.27
CA TYR A 74 -8.11 -40.08 -16.55
C TYR A 74 -7.90 -40.96 -17.79
N MET A 75 -7.55 -42.24 -17.65
CA MET A 75 -7.27 -43.20 -18.74
C MET A 75 -8.36 -43.22 -19.82
N ASN A 76 -9.64 -43.18 -19.42
CA ASN A 76 -10.78 -43.29 -20.33
C ASN A 76 -11.40 -41.93 -20.70
N SER A 77 -10.72 -40.82 -20.38
CA SER A 77 -11.27 -39.48 -20.54
C SER A 77 -10.54 -38.69 -21.61
N GLU A 78 -11.29 -38.17 -22.58
CA GLU A 78 -10.71 -37.30 -23.60
C GLU A 78 -10.05 -36.08 -22.98
N LEU A 79 -8.91 -35.68 -23.57
CA LEU A 79 -8.16 -34.52 -23.13
C LEU A 79 -8.84 -33.27 -23.66
N MET A 80 -9.50 -32.54 -22.76
CA MET A 80 -10.22 -31.30 -23.08
C MET A 80 -9.58 -30.13 -22.33
N LYS A 81 -9.16 -29.11 -23.07
CA LYS A 81 -8.70 -27.86 -22.46
C LYS A 81 -9.90 -26.94 -22.26
N THR A 82 -10.25 -26.69 -21.00
CA THR A 82 -11.34 -25.80 -20.62
C THR A 82 -10.81 -24.44 -20.17
N THR A 83 -11.63 -23.40 -20.34
CA THR A 83 -11.32 -22.05 -19.87
C THR A 83 -12.38 -21.55 -18.91
N LEU A 84 -11.97 -20.71 -17.98
CA LEU A 84 -12.88 -20.06 -17.04
C LEU A 84 -13.46 -18.78 -17.66
N ILE A 85 -14.73 -18.49 -17.34
CA ILE A 85 -15.38 -17.22 -17.65
C ILE A 85 -14.93 -16.21 -16.59
N THR A 86 -14.41 -15.05 -17.01
CA THR A 86 -13.97 -14.01 -16.08
C THR A 86 -14.99 -12.89 -15.95
N CYS A 87 -15.58 -12.45 -17.07
CA CYS A 87 -16.55 -11.37 -17.09
C CYS A 87 -17.60 -11.60 -18.19
N MET A 88 -18.79 -11.04 -17.98
CA MET A 88 -19.93 -11.14 -18.88
C MET A 88 -20.64 -9.79 -18.98
N THR A 89 -21.21 -9.50 -20.15
CA THR A 89 -22.04 -8.32 -20.39
C THR A 89 -23.12 -8.64 -21.43
N THR A 90 -23.99 -7.68 -21.73
CA THR A 90 -25.05 -7.84 -22.72
C THR A 90 -24.87 -6.85 -23.85
N LEU A 91 -25.17 -7.29 -25.07
CA LEU A 91 -25.16 -6.47 -26.28
C LEU A 91 -26.54 -6.52 -26.93
N ARG A 92 -27.17 -5.37 -27.17
CA ARG A 92 -28.50 -5.32 -27.81
C ARG A 92 -28.42 -5.83 -29.25
N LYS A 93 -29.41 -6.63 -29.70
CA LYS A 93 -29.38 -7.26 -31.02
C LYS A 93 -29.84 -6.31 -32.13
N THR A 94 -31.11 -5.91 -32.08
CA THR A 94 -31.81 -5.16 -33.14
C THR A 94 -32.13 -3.72 -32.78
N SER A 95 -32.72 -3.46 -31.61
CA SER A 95 -33.13 -2.13 -31.16
C SER A 95 -32.45 -1.71 -29.85
N GLN A 96 -32.43 -0.41 -29.57
CA GLN A 96 -31.86 0.14 -28.33
C GLN A 96 -32.85 0.11 -27.15
N ASP A 97 -34.06 -0.44 -27.35
CA ASP A 97 -35.11 -0.44 -26.34
C ASP A 97 -34.71 -1.29 -25.14
N THR A 98 -35.23 -0.94 -23.96
CA THR A 98 -34.91 -1.64 -22.71
C THR A 98 -35.33 -3.11 -22.72
N PHE A 99 -36.45 -3.40 -23.38
CA PHE A 99 -37.03 -4.74 -23.53
C PHE A 99 -36.60 -5.47 -24.81
N SER A 100 -35.72 -4.86 -25.60
CA SER A 100 -35.16 -5.49 -26.79
C SER A 100 -34.33 -6.72 -26.44
N ILE A 101 -34.27 -7.66 -27.39
CA ILE A 101 -33.48 -8.87 -27.25
C ILE A 101 -31.99 -8.50 -27.18
N ALA A 102 -31.28 -9.06 -26.20
CA ALA A 102 -29.85 -8.83 -26.01
C ALA A 102 -29.05 -10.14 -26.08
N CYS A 103 -27.98 -10.14 -26.88
CA CYS A 103 -27.01 -11.21 -26.97
C CYS A 103 -26.09 -11.19 -25.73
N PRO A 104 -25.90 -12.30 -25.02
CA PRO A 104 -24.89 -12.38 -23.97
C PRO A 104 -23.49 -12.40 -24.59
N VAL A 105 -22.60 -11.60 -24.03
CA VAL A 105 -21.18 -11.52 -24.38
C VAL A 105 -20.37 -12.04 -23.20
N ILE A 106 -19.53 -13.02 -23.44
CA ILE A 106 -18.75 -13.73 -22.42
C ILE A 106 -17.28 -13.57 -22.76
N ALA A 107 -16.47 -13.22 -21.78
CA ALA A 107 -15.02 -13.20 -21.92
C ALA A 107 -14.38 -14.25 -21.00
N THR A 108 -13.34 -14.88 -21.51
CA THR A 108 -12.65 -15.99 -20.84
C THR A 108 -11.25 -15.62 -20.40
N GLU A 109 -10.70 -16.38 -19.46
CA GLU A 109 -9.37 -16.15 -18.91
C GLU A 109 -8.24 -16.19 -19.96
N CYS A 110 -8.42 -16.94 -21.04
CA CYS A 110 -7.48 -17.00 -22.16
C CYS A 110 -7.60 -15.83 -23.15
N GLY A 111 -8.41 -14.81 -22.86
CA GLY A 111 -8.55 -13.65 -23.73
C GLY A 111 -9.43 -13.91 -24.96
N ILE A 112 -10.37 -14.85 -24.89
CA ILE A 112 -11.35 -15.13 -25.96
C ILE A 112 -12.71 -14.57 -25.56
N ILE A 113 -13.36 -13.87 -26.48
CA ILE A 113 -14.71 -13.33 -26.38
C ILE A 113 -15.66 -14.19 -27.20
N TYR A 114 -16.75 -14.61 -26.57
CA TYR A 114 -17.85 -15.34 -27.19
C TYR A 114 -19.11 -14.47 -27.18
N ILE A 115 -19.74 -14.30 -28.34
CA ILE A 115 -21.09 -13.73 -28.46
C ILE A 115 -22.04 -14.88 -28.77
N LEU A 116 -23.05 -15.08 -27.93
CA LEU A 116 -24.04 -16.15 -28.13
C LEU A 116 -25.37 -15.61 -28.64
N ASP A 117 -26.14 -16.47 -29.28
CA ASP A 117 -27.50 -16.14 -29.66
C ASP A 117 -28.40 -16.12 -28.41
N PRO A 118 -29.27 -15.10 -28.27
CA PRO A 118 -30.19 -14.98 -27.14
C PRO A 118 -31.22 -16.12 -27.00
N GLN A 119 -31.57 -16.83 -28.08
CA GLN A 119 -32.63 -17.84 -28.06
C GLN A 119 -32.11 -19.26 -27.84
N ASN A 120 -31.13 -19.68 -28.66
CA ASN A 120 -30.62 -21.05 -28.66
C ASN A 120 -29.22 -21.18 -28.03
N PHE A 121 -28.59 -20.06 -27.62
CA PHE A 121 -27.22 -20.01 -27.09
C PHE A 121 -26.16 -20.62 -28.01
N SER A 122 -26.44 -20.71 -29.31
CA SER A 122 -25.44 -21.06 -30.30
C SER A 122 -24.39 -19.95 -30.40
N LEU A 123 -23.18 -20.32 -30.77
CA LEU A 123 -22.09 -19.40 -30.95
C LEU A 123 -22.32 -18.53 -32.19
N LEU A 124 -22.45 -17.21 -32.01
CA LEU A 124 -22.55 -16.25 -33.11
C LEU A 124 -21.18 -15.73 -33.55
N LEU A 125 -20.30 -15.43 -32.60
CA LEU A 125 -18.95 -14.95 -32.86
C LEU A 125 -17.98 -15.44 -31.79
N GLN A 126 -16.82 -15.90 -32.24
CA GLN A 126 -15.64 -16.11 -31.42
C GLN A 126 -14.53 -15.18 -31.91
N ALA A 127 -13.95 -14.39 -31.00
CA ALA A 127 -12.88 -13.45 -31.30
C ALA A 127 -11.87 -13.37 -30.15
N ASN A 128 -10.62 -13.04 -30.46
CA ASN A 128 -9.57 -12.79 -29.47
C ASN A 128 -9.58 -11.32 -29.04
N VAL A 129 -9.33 -11.06 -27.75
CA VAL A 129 -9.29 -9.70 -27.18
C VAL A 129 -8.10 -8.90 -27.74
N CYS A 130 -6.95 -9.54 -27.88
CA CYS A 130 -5.69 -8.95 -28.34
C CYS A 130 -4.78 -10.04 -28.93
N ASN A 131 -3.67 -9.63 -29.55
CA ASN A 131 -2.63 -10.55 -30.03
C ASN A 131 -1.89 -11.23 -28.88
N SER A 132 -1.84 -10.60 -27.70
CA SER A 132 -1.31 -11.22 -26.48
C SER A 132 -2.41 -11.96 -25.73
N ILE A 133 -2.07 -13.14 -25.21
CA ILE A 133 -2.95 -13.93 -24.36
C ILE A 133 -2.95 -13.28 -22.98
N ASP A 134 -3.95 -12.44 -22.73
CA ASP A 134 -4.12 -11.73 -21.48
C ASP A 134 -5.54 -11.89 -20.94
N SER A 135 -5.64 -11.94 -19.61
CA SER A 135 -6.91 -12.21 -18.93
C SER A 135 -7.76 -10.93 -18.85
N PRO A 136 -8.98 -10.94 -19.40
CA PRO A 136 -9.92 -9.83 -19.28
C PRO A 136 -10.54 -9.84 -17.87
N PHE A 137 -10.71 -8.65 -17.30
CA PHE A 137 -11.36 -8.50 -15.99
C PHE A 137 -12.65 -7.68 -16.04
N ILE A 138 -12.77 -6.70 -16.96
CA ILE A 138 -14.02 -5.96 -17.20
C ILE A 138 -14.31 -5.90 -18.71
N ILE A 139 -15.58 -6.09 -19.07
CA ILE A 139 -16.07 -5.89 -20.43
C ILE A 139 -17.28 -4.95 -20.45
N THR A 140 -17.29 -4.02 -21.39
CA THR A 140 -18.43 -3.15 -21.68
C THR A 140 -18.74 -3.19 -23.16
N ALA A 141 -20.00 -3.42 -23.51
CA ALA A 141 -20.47 -3.50 -24.89
C ALA A 141 -21.39 -2.31 -25.20
N THR A 142 -21.25 -1.78 -26.41
CA THR A 142 -21.99 -0.59 -26.87
C THR A 142 -22.41 -0.76 -28.32
N GLY A 143 -23.58 -0.23 -28.69
CA GLY A 143 -24.14 -0.37 -30.03
C GLY A 143 -25.11 -1.54 -30.16
N LEU A 144 -25.33 -1.96 -31.41
CA LEU A 144 -26.29 -2.98 -31.82
C LEU A 144 -25.55 -4.10 -32.55
N TYR A 145 -25.84 -5.36 -32.21
CA TYR A 145 -25.20 -6.51 -32.84
C TYR A 145 -25.40 -6.48 -34.35
N ASP A 146 -26.62 -6.24 -34.83
CA ASP A 146 -27.00 -6.31 -36.25
C ASP A 146 -26.53 -5.11 -37.08
N VAL A 147 -26.20 -3.97 -36.46
CA VAL A 147 -25.80 -2.74 -37.15
C VAL A 147 -24.30 -2.49 -36.99
N ASP A 148 -23.88 -1.98 -35.84
CA ASP A 148 -22.48 -1.73 -35.48
C ASP A 148 -22.37 -1.80 -33.95
N TYR A 149 -21.33 -2.50 -33.49
CA TYR A 149 -21.05 -2.63 -32.07
C TYR A 149 -19.56 -2.52 -31.79
N LYS A 150 -19.29 -2.09 -30.55
CA LYS A 150 -17.94 -1.94 -30.00
C LYS A 150 -17.92 -2.54 -28.62
N ILE A 151 -16.97 -3.43 -28.39
CA ILE A 151 -16.73 -4.06 -27.09
C ILE A 151 -15.39 -3.54 -26.60
N PHE A 152 -15.42 -2.89 -25.44
CA PHE A 152 -14.22 -2.47 -24.73
C PHE A 152 -13.89 -3.50 -23.66
N VAL A 153 -12.64 -3.91 -23.63
CA VAL A 153 -12.16 -4.96 -22.73
C VAL A 153 -10.98 -4.41 -21.95
N ALA A 154 -11.11 -4.36 -20.62
CA ALA A 154 -10.00 -4.05 -19.74
C ALA A 154 -9.32 -5.35 -19.31
N LEU A 155 -8.00 -5.41 -19.53
CA LEU A 155 -7.15 -6.55 -19.25
C LEU A 155 -6.43 -6.37 -17.91
N ARG A 156 -6.05 -7.47 -17.26
CA ARG A 156 -5.28 -7.45 -16.00
C ARG A 156 -3.88 -6.85 -16.14
N ASN A 157 -3.36 -6.75 -17.37
CA ASN A 157 -2.04 -6.18 -17.70
C ASN A 157 -2.08 -4.65 -17.92
N ASN A 158 -3.15 -3.98 -17.48
CA ASN A 158 -3.34 -2.52 -17.58
C ASN A 158 -3.54 -2.00 -19.01
N GLN A 159 -3.93 -2.88 -19.93
CA GLN A 159 -4.31 -2.49 -21.28
C GLN A 159 -5.83 -2.49 -21.43
N VAL A 160 -6.34 -1.60 -22.28
CA VAL A 160 -7.73 -1.65 -22.74
C VAL A 160 -7.72 -1.89 -24.24
N CYS A 161 -8.47 -2.92 -24.65
CA CYS A 161 -8.64 -3.33 -26.03
C CYS A 161 -10.03 -2.98 -26.55
N LEU A 162 -10.10 -2.74 -27.85
CA LEU A 162 -11.33 -2.49 -28.60
C LEU A 162 -11.53 -3.59 -29.62
N LEU A 163 -12.68 -4.28 -29.53
CA LEU A 163 -13.19 -5.18 -30.55
C LEU A 163 -14.36 -4.51 -31.27
N LYS A 164 -14.31 -4.45 -32.60
CA LYS A 164 -15.40 -3.93 -33.45
C LYS A 164 -16.10 -5.06 -34.18
N ARG A 165 -17.31 -4.80 -34.69
CA ARG A 165 -18.02 -5.73 -35.57
C ARG A 165 -17.14 -6.17 -36.75
N GLY A 166 -17.09 -7.49 -36.97
CA GLY A 166 -16.33 -8.12 -38.05
C GLY A 166 -14.84 -8.32 -37.76
N TRP A 167 -14.34 -7.87 -36.61
CA TRP A 167 -12.97 -8.18 -36.19
C TRP A 167 -12.94 -9.53 -35.46
N LEU A 168 -12.01 -10.40 -35.87
CA LEU A 168 -11.70 -11.63 -35.15
C LEU A 168 -10.65 -11.40 -34.05
N GLU A 169 -9.92 -10.29 -34.12
CA GLU A 169 -8.90 -9.89 -33.16
C GLU A 169 -9.10 -8.41 -32.79
N GLY A 170 -9.19 -8.15 -31.49
CA GLY A 170 -9.26 -6.80 -30.95
C GLY A 170 -7.92 -6.07 -31.04
N LYS A 171 -7.98 -4.73 -31.01
CA LYS A 171 -6.78 -3.89 -31.00
C LYS A 171 -6.64 -3.19 -29.65
N MET A 172 -5.43 -3.21 -29.09
CA MET A 172 -5.08 -2.38 -27.94
C MET A 172 -5.22 -0.89 -28.32
N ILE A 173 -5.97 -0.14 -27.52
CA ILE A 173 -6.19 1.30 -27.74
C ILE A 173 -5.45 2.19 -26.74
N LEU A 174 -5.22 1.69 -25.52
CA LEU A 174 -4.51 2.42 -24.47
C LEU A 174 -3.86 1.45 -23.49
N GLN A 175 -2.81 1.93 -22.83
CA GLN A 175 -2.13 1.27 -21.72
C GLN A 175 -1.98 2.27 -20.58
N THR A 176 -2.39 1.89 -19.37
CA THR A 176 -2.23 2.71 -18.16
C THR A 176 -0.93 2.37 -17.44
N GLY A 177 -0.31 3.37 -16.80
CA GLY A 177 0.92 3.18 -16.03
C GLY A 177 0.68 2.49 -14.67
N SER A 178 -0.53 2.60 -14.12
CA SER A 178 -0.94 1.99 -12.86
C SER A 178 -2.04 0.94 -13.09
N THR A 179 -2.27 0.09 -12.09
CA THR A 179 -3.24 -1.00 -12.19
C THR A 179 -4.66 -0.49 -12.29
N LEU A 180 -5.42 -1.05 -13.23
CA LEU A 180 -6.83 -0.73 -13.43
C LEU A 180 -7.67 -1.35 -12.30
N ILE A 181 -8.52 -0.54 -11.68
CA ILE A 181 -9.50 -0.98 -10.68
C ILE A 181 -10.84 -1.24 -11.37
N ASP A 182 -11.31 -0.27 -12.15
CA ASP A 182 -12.62 -0.31 -12.77
C ASP A 182 -12.64 0.49 -14.09
N MET A 183 -13.58 0.14 -14.98
CA MET A 183 -13.79 0.78 -16.27
C MET A 183 -15.29 0.97 -16.53
N VAL A 184 -15.65 2.21 -16.87
CA VAL A 184 -17.01 2.57 -17.26
C VAL A 184 -16.99 3.28 -18.61
N TYR A 185 -17.87 2.85 -19.51
CA TYR A 185 -18.13 3.57 -20.76
C TYR A 185 -19.32 4.52 -20.57
N VAL A 186 -19.16 5.80 -20.95
CA VAL A 186 -20.19 6.83 -20.88
C VAL A 186 -20.76 7.05 -22.29
N PRO A 187 -22.03 6.65 -22.56
CA PRO A 187 -22.60 6.76 -23.90
C PRO A 187 -22.79 8.18 -24.42
N GLY A 188 -23.21 9.13 -23.56
CA GLY A 188 -23.48 10.52 -23.99
C GLY A 188 -22.25 11.20 -24.57
N ASP A 189 -21.15 11.18 -23.82
CA ASP A 189 -19.90 11.86 -24.21
C ASP A 189 -19.01 10.98 -25.10
N ASN A 190 -19.37 9.71 -25.30
CA ASN A 190 -18.58 8.74 -26.05
C ASN A 190 -17.15 8.56 -25.49
N VAL A 191 -17.02 8.56 -24.16
CA VAL A 191 -15.74 8.44 -23.45
C VAL A 191 -15.68 7.17 -22.61
N ILE A 192 -14.46 6.68 -22.40
CA ILE A 192 -14.13 5.59 -21.50
C ILE A 192 -13.50 6.23 -20.26
N VAL A 193 -14.05 5.95 -19.09
CA VAL A 193 -13.48 6.39 -17.83
C VAL A 193 -12.88 5.21 -17.09
N LEU A 194 -11.63 5.38 -16.69
CA LEU A 194 -10.82 4.37 -16.00
C LEU A 194 -10.45 4.87 -14.62
N ALA A 195 -10.60 4.02 -13.61
CA ALA A 195 -10.05 4.23 -12.28
C ALA A 195 -8.76 3.41 -12.13
N THR A 196 -7.73 4.05 -11.60
CA THR A 196 -6.43 3.43 -11.38
C THR A 196 -6.03 3.47 -9.90
N MET A 197 -5.15 2.54 -9.52
CA MET A 197 -4.72 2.33 -8.12
C MET A 197 -3.92 3.50 -7.53
N ASP A 198 -3.39 4.37 -8.37
CA ASP A 198 -2.70 5.62 -8.01
C ASP A 198 -3.67 6.76 -7.64
N LYS A 199 -4.92 6.44 -7.29
CA LYS A 199 -5.99 7.39 -6.95
C LYS A 199 -6.36 8.32 -8.10
N MET A 200 -6.06 7.95 -9.34
CA MET A 200 -6.40 8.75 -10.51
C MET A 200 -7.66 8.22 -11.21
N ILE A 201 -8.45 9.15 -11.72
CA ILE A 201 -9.51 8.88 -12.69
C ILE A 201 -9.06 9.47 -14.02
N HIS A 202 -9.05 8.65 -15.06
CA HIS A 202 -8.68 9.06 -16.40
C HIS A 202 -9.86 8.92 -17.34
N SER A 203 -10.09 9.93 -18.18
CA SER A 203 -11.04 9.83 -19.29
C SER A 203 -10.30 9.74 -20.61
N TYR A 204 -10.74 8.83 -21.46
CA TYR A 204 -10.20 8.58 -22.79
C TYR A 204 -11.30 8.61 -23.83
N THR A 205 -10.96 8.99 -25.05
CA THR A 205 -11.83 8.81 -26.21
C THR A 205 -11.94 7.33 -26.59
N LYS A 206 -12.93 6.96 -27.41
CA LYS A 206 -13.04 5.61 -28.02
C LYS A 206 -11.80 5.16 -28.80
N LYS A 207 -10.93 6.10 -29.21
CA LYS A 207 -9.69 5.84 -29.94
C LYS A 207 -8.47 5.69 -29.02
N GLY A 208 -8.63 5.87 -27.71
CA GLY A 208 -7.54 5.75 -26.73
C GLY A 208 -6.79 7.06 -26.42
N GLN A 209 -7.22 8.21 -26.94
CA GLN A 209 -6.61 9.50 -26.58
C GLN A 209 -7.09 9.97 -25.21
N LYS A 210 -6.16 10.32 -24.31
CA LYS A 210 -6.46 10.85 -22.96
C LYS A 210 -7.05 12.26 -23.07
N LEU A 211 -8.24 12.46 -22.49
CA LEU A 211 -8.92 13.76 -22.45
C LEU A 211 -8.58 14.53 -21.18
N TRP A 212 -8.71 13.89 -20.03
CA TRP A 212 -8.40 14.51 -18.74
C TRP A 212 -8.02 13.46 -17.70
N SER A 213 -7.40 13.92 -16.61
CA SER A 213 -7.04 13.11 -15.44
C SER A 213 -7.36 13.88 -14.17
N LEU A 214 -7.93 13.20 -13.19
CA LEU A 214 -8.38 13.78 -11.93
C LEU A 214 -7.82 12.97 -10.76
N GLU A 215 -7.13 13.63 -9.83
CA GLU A 215 -6.59 13.01 -8.63
C GLU A 215 -7.62 12.99 -7.50
N MET A 216 -7.79 11.84 -6.87
CA MET A 216 -8.66 11.64 -5.72
C MET A 216 -7.85 11.71 -4.42
N ASN A 217 -8.46 12.26 -3.36
CA ASN A 217 -7.82 12.32 -2.05
C ASN A 217 -7.61 10.92 -1.45
N LEU A 218 -8.54 10.01 -1.72
CA LEU A 218 -8.59 8.65 -1.18
C LEU A 218 -8.55 7.60 -2.30
N PRO A 219 -8.07 6.37 -2.03
CA PRO A 219 -8.11 5.28 -3.01
C PRO A 219 -9.52 4.98 -3.49
N ILE A 220 -9.65 4.69 -4.79
CA ILE A 220 -10.90 4.35 -5.44
C ILE A 220 -11.18 2.85 -5.19
N SER A 221 -12.44 2.49 -4.94
CA SER A 221 -12.87 1.10 -4.76
C SER A 221 -13.65 0.56 -5.95
N CYS A 222 -14.56 1.36 -6.51
CA CYS A 222 -15.41 0.97 -7.65
C CYS A 222 -15.92 2.20 -8.40
N LEU A 223 -16.33 2.00 -9.65
CA LEU A 223 -17.00 2.96 -10.49
C LEU A 223 -18.41 2.47 -10.85
N CYS A 224 -19.34 3.39 -11.03
CA CYS A 224 -20.68 3.06 -11.53
C CYS A 224 -21.21 4.16 -12.44
N LEU A 225 -21.80 3.77 -13.56
CA LEU A 225 -22.50 4.69 -14.46
C LEU A 225 -23.89 5.00 -13.89
N VAL A 226 -24.15 6.27 -13.63
CA VAL A 226 -25.46 6.77 -13.20
C VAL A 226 -26.13 7.44 -14.40
N THR A 227 -27.09 6.73 -15.01
CA THR A 227 -27.80 7.19 -16.20
C THR A 227 -29.12 7.87 -15.82
N LEU A 228 -29.23 9.18 -16.05
CA LEU A 228 -30.42 9.97 -15.74
C LEU A 228 -31.14 10.36 -17.04
N LYS A 229 -32.01 9.46 -17.51
CA LYS A 229 -32.71 9.64 -18.80
C LYS A 229 -33.58 10.90 -18.84
N HIS A 230 -34.25 11.25 -17.74
CA HIS A 230 -35.13 12.43 -17.67
C HIS A 230 -34.39 13.76 -17.79
N LEU A 231 -33.10 13.81 -17.42
CA LEU A 231 -32.24 15.00 -17.56
C LEU A 231 -31.30 14.91 -18.76
N ASN A 232 -31.34 13.80 -19.50
CA ASN A 232 -30.35 13.45 -20.53
C ASN A 232 -28.89 13.60 -20.01
N ALA A 233 -28.66 13.19 -18.77
CA ALA A 233 -27.38 13.35 -18.08
C ALA A 233 -26.76 12.00 -17.73
N TYR A 234 -25.43 11.94 -17.81
CA TYR A 234 -24.64 10.78 -17.40
C TYR A 234 -23.65 11.21 -16.32
N LEU A 235 -23.78 10.62 -15.14
CA LEU A 235 -22.86 10.84 -14.03
C LEU A 235 -22.04 9.57 -13.79
N ILE A 236 -20.86 9.76 -13.22
CA ILE A 236 -19.98 8.66 -12.78
C ILE A 236 -19.93 8.71 -11.26
N ALA A 237 -20.45 7.67 -10.63
CA ALA A 237 -20.28 7.45 -9.20
C ALA A 237 -18.91 6.81 -8.95
N VAL A 238 -18.12 7.45 -8.10
CA VAL A 238 -16.79 7.01 -7.68
C VAL A 238 -16.87 6.64 -6.21
N GLY A 239 -16.76 5.34 -5.91
CA GLY A 239 -16.64 4.87 -4.53
C GLY A 239 -15.21 5.08 -4.04
N LEU A 240 -15.04 5.79 -2.93
CA LEU A 240 -13.74 5.98 -2.28
C LEU A 240 -13.65 5.18 -0.99
N LYS A 241 -12.42 4.79 -0.64
CA LYS A 241 -12.11 4.18 0.65
C LYS A 241 -12.51 5.12 1.79
N GLY A 242 -13.25 4.62 2.77
CA GLY A 242 -13.79 5.41 3.88
C GLY A 242 -15.26 5.80 3.71
N GLY A 243 -15.95 5.29 2.68
CA GLY A 243 -17.40 5.39 2.56
C GLY A 243 -17.92 6.66 1.89
N LEU A 244 -17.02 7.51 1.37
CA LEU A 244 -17.41 8.64 0.53
C LEU A 244 -17.63 8.17 -0.91
N ILE A 245 -18.80 8.46 -1.48
CA ILE A 245 -19.11 8.23 -2.90
C ILE A 245 -19.29 9.59 -3.54
N GLN A 246 -18.55 9.87 -4.61
CA GLN A 246 -18.60 11.15 -5.32
C GLN A 246 -19.24 10.98 -6.70
N LEU A 247 -20.12 11.91 -7.08
CA LEU A 247 -20.80 11.92 -8.37
C LEU A 247 -20.16 12.97 -9.28
N TYR A 248 -19.65 12.54 -10.43
CA TYR A 248 -18.96 13.39 -11.39
C TYR A 248 -19.72 13.49 -12.72
N GLN A 249 -19.75 14.71 -13.29
CA GLN A 249 -20.11 14.94 -14.68
C GLN A 249 -18.86 15.41 -15.43
N GLY A 250 -18.30 14.54 -16.26
CA GLY A 250 -16.97 14.76 -16.81
C GLY A 250 -15.93 14.91 -15.69
N ARG A 251 -15.24 16.06 -15.64
CA ARG A 251 -14.24 16.38 -14.59
C ARG A 251 -14.86 17.02 -13.34
N ARG A 252 -16.11 17.50 -13.40
CA ARG A 252 -16.71 18.32 -12.35
C ARG A 252 -17.41 17.45 -11.32
N LEU A 253 -17.12 17.68 -10.04
CA LEU A 253 -17.86 17.07 -8.93
C LEU A 253 -19.24 17.73 -8.86
N VAL A 254 -20.30 16.94 -8.87
CA VAL A 254 -21.68 17.40 -8.82
C VAL A 254 -22.23 17.26 -7.41
N ASP A 255 -22.08 16.07 -6.82
CA ASP A 255 -22.66 15.74 -5.51
C ASP A 255 -21.85 14.62 -4.82
N PHE A 256 -22.11 14.36 -3.55
CA PHE A 256 -21.47 13.30 -2.78
C PHE A 256 -22.45 12.63 -1.80
N ILE A 257 -22.21 11.34 -1.55
CA ILE A 257 -22.97 10.51 -0.62
C ILE A 257 -21.99 9.95 0.41
N SER A 258 -22.33 10.09 1.69
CA SER A 258 -21.57 9.47 2.78
C SER A 258 -22.25 8.18 3.24
N VAL A 259 -21.44 7.13 3.39
CA VAL A 259 -21.81 5.76 3.75
C VAL A 259 -20.91 5.35 4.93
N PRO A 260 -21.40 4.54 5.90
CA PRO A 260 -20.62 4.20 7.09
C PRO A 260 -19.33 3.42 6.82
N ASP A 261 -19.25 2.67 5.72
CA ASP A 261 -18.10 1.87 5.33
C ASP A 261 -17.84 2.00 3.82
N THR A 262 -16.66 1.57 3.38
CA THR A 262 -16.23 1.58 1.98
C THR A 262 -17.16 0.75 1.11
N ALA A 263 -17.65 1.34 0.03
CA ALA A 263 -18.45 0.64 -0.96
C ALA A 263 -17.58 -0.38 -1.72
N SER A 264 -17.96 -1.65 -1.66
CA SER A 264 -17.36 -2.71 -2.48
C SER A 264 -17.94 -2.71 -3.90
N CYS A 265 -19.24 -2.45 -4.05
CA CYS A 265 -19.85 -2.25 -5.35
C CYS A 265 -21.02 -1.27 -5.27
N ILE A 266 -21.28 -0.61 -6.39
CA ILE A 266 -22.35 0.36 -6.57
C ILE A 266 -23.07 0.01 -7.85
N THR A 267 -24.40 -0.04 -7.80
CA THR A 267 -25.25 -0.20 -9.00
C THR A 267 -26.35 0.85 -8.98
N PHE A 268 -26.73 1.32 -10.16
CA PHE A 268 -27.76 2.34 -10.31
C PHE A 268 -28.78 1.91 -11.36
N GLY A 269 -30.07 2.00 -11.03
CA GLY A 269 -31.13 1.67 -11.97
C GLY A 269 -32.50 1.61 -11.32
N GLN A 270 -33.44 0.99 -12.05
CA GLN A 270 -34.82 0.83 -11.60
C GLN A 270 -34.93 -0.34 -10.60
N MET A 271 -35.59 -0.09 -9.47
CA MET A 271 -35.92 -1.11 -8.47
C MET A 271 -37.39 -0.96 -8.07
N GLY A 272 -38.21 -1.95 -8.43
CA GLY A 272 -39.65 -1.87 -8.23
C GLY A 272 -40.28 -0.74 -9.05
N GLN A 273 -41.05 0.13 -8.38
CA GLN A 273 -41.70 1.29 -9.02
C GLN A 273 -40.78 2.51 -9.15
N GLU A 274 -39.63 2.53 -8.46
CA GLU A 274 -38.70 3.64 -8.49
C GLU A 274 -37.66 3.45 -9.59
N GLU A 275 -37.53 4.45 -10.48
CA GLU A 275 -36.61 4.38 -11.62
C GLU A 275 -35.16 4.69 -11.28
N HIS A 276 -34.93 5.40 -10.16
CA HIS A 276 -33.62 5.97 -9.83
C HIS A 276 -33.19 5.56 -8.43
N VAL A 277 -32.77 4.30 -8.31
CA VAL A 277 -32.27 3.72 -7.07
C VAL A 277 -30.80 3.37 -7.22
N MET A 278 -29.99 3.91 -6.31
CA MET A 278 -28.60 3.49 -6.12
C MET A 278 -28.55 2.43 -5.03
N VAL A 279 -28.02 1.26 -5.36
CA VAL A 279 -27.76 0.17 -4.42
C VAL A 279 -26.26 0.12 -4.17
N ILE A 280 -25.89 0.21 -2.90
CA ILE A 280 -24.51 0.23 -2.43
C ILE A 280 -24.31 -0.97 -1.52
N ILE A 281 -23.30 -1.79 -1.81
CA ILE A 281 -22.89 -2.89 -0.93
C ILE A 281 -21.52 -2.55 -0.36
N THR A 282 -21.40 -2.55 0.96
CA THR A 282 -20.16 -2.24 1.68
C THR A 282 -19.28 -3.48 1.87
N PHE A 283 -17.99 -3.29 2.13
CA PHE A 283 -17.08 -4.41 2.47
C PHE A 283 -17.50 -5.13 3.76
N GLY A 284 -18.10 -4.40 4.72
CA GLY A 284 -18.72 -5.00 5.91
C GLY A 284 -20.00 -5.80 5.66
N GLY A 285 -20.47 -5.91 4.41
CA GLY A 285 -21.64 -6.70 4.03
C GLY A 285 -22.99 -5.99 4.19
N ALA A 286 -23.01 -4.72 4.60
CA ALA A 286 -24.24 -3.93 4.65
C ALA A 286 -24.69 -3.53 3.24
N ILE A 287 -26.01 -3.62 3.00
CA ILE A 287 -26.67 -3.21 1.76
C ILE A 287 -27.46 -1.92 2.03
N ILE A 288 -27.19 -0.88 1.26
CA ILE A 288 -27.74 0.46 1.45
C ILE A 288 -28.42 0.91 0.16
N PHE A 289 -29.65 1.39 0.29
CA PHE A 289 -30.45 1.90 -0.81
C PHE A 289 -30.55 3.42 -0.71
N LYS A 290 -30.29 4.13 -1.81
CA LYS A 290 -30.50 5.57 -1.94
C LYS A 290 -31.39 5.83 -3.14
N ILE A 291 -32.57 6.38 -2.87
CA ILE A 291 -33.55 6.75 -3.90
C ILE A 291 -33.33 8.21 -4.25
N LEU A 292 -33.13 8.49 -5.53
CA LEU A 292 -32.99 9.84 -6.03
C LEU A 292 -34.36 10.48 -6.21
N LYS A 293 -34.54 11.69 -5.68
CA LYS A 293 -35.79 12.45 -5.84
C LYS A 293 -35.98 12.87 -7.29
N ARG A 294 -37.23 12.83 -7.79
CA ARG A 294 -37.58 13.27 -9.16
C ARG A 294 -37.32 14.75 -9.43
N THR A 295 -37.30 15.57 -8.39
CA THR A 295 -37.02 17.01 -8.46
C THR A 295 -35.53 17.32 -8.30
N ALA A 296 -34.65 16.31 -8.28
CA ALA A 296 -33.22 16.55 -8.18
C ALA A 296 -32.73 17.21 -9.46
N ASP A 297 -32.04 18.35 -9.31
CA ASP A 297 -31.36 19.01 -10.41
C ASP A 297 -29.85 18.88 -10.19
N PHE A 298 -29.15 18.44 -11.23
CA PHE A 298 -27.70 18.30 -11.27
C PHE A 298 -27.04 19.38 -12.15
N ASN A 299 -27.81 20.39 -12.57
CA ASN A 299 -27.30 21.52 -13.31
C ASN A 299 -26.26 22.30 -12.47
N LEU A 300 -25.09 22.48 -13.08
CA LEU A 300 -23.91 23.09 -12.48
C LEU A 300 -23.99 24.63 -12.36
N SER A 301 -25.12 25.26 -12.72
CA SER A 301 -25.29 26.72 -12.75
C SER A 301 -25.20 27.39 -11.38
N HIS A 302 -25.15 26.63 -10.28
CA HIS A 302 -25.04 27.17 -8.92
C HIS A 302 -23.68 26.95 -8.25
N GLN A 303 -22.68 26.37 -8.92
CA GLN A 303 -21.36 26.09 -8.31
C GLN A 303 -20.18 26.90 -8.87
N ASP A 304 -20.42 27.96 -9.65
CA ASP A 304 -19.33 28.83 -10.14
C ASP A 304 -18.69 29.72 -9.05
N ASN A 305 -19.18 29.68 -7.80
CA ASN A 305 -18.60 30.46 -6.70
C ASN A 305 -17.75 29.67 -5.69
N ASN A 306 -17.69 28.34 -5.80
CA ASN A 306 -16.95 27.48 -4.86
C ASN A 306 -15.86 26.65 -5.53
N MET A 307 -15.22 27.18 -6.57
CA MET A 307 -13.80 26.87 -6.68
C MET A 307 -13.16 27.35 -5.37
N PRO A 308 -12.44 26.51 -4.60
CA PRO A 308 -11.49 27.06 -3.67
C PRO A 308 -10.52 27.82 -4.56
N ILE A 309 -10.70 29.14 -4.64
CA ILE A 309 -9.63 30.05 -5.00
C ILE A 309 -8.51 29.53 -4.13
N LEU A 310 -7.52 28.89 -4.76
CA LEU A 310 -6.32 28.45 -4.11
C LEU A 310 -5.99 29.56 -3.11
N ASN A 311 -5.88 29.20 -1.84
CA ASN A 311 -5.54 30.11 -0.74
C ASN A 311 -4.14 30.75 -0.92
N LEU A 312 -3.72 31.02 -2.17
CA LEU A 312 -2.61 31.86 -2.60
C LEU A 312 -2.79 33.31 -2.18
N ASN A 313 -4.01 33.74 -1.85
CA ASN A 313 -4.26 35.08 -1.30
C ASN A 313 -4.25 35.11 0.24
N LYS A 314 -3.92 34.01 0.92
CA LYS A 314 -3.57 34.11 2.34
C LYS A 314 -2.19 34.75 2.38
N SER A 315 -2.15 36.07 2.55
CA SER A 315 -0.90 36.79 2.75
C SER A 315 -0.08 36.03 3.78
N LEU A 316 1.19 35.77 3.44
CA LEU A 316 2.11 35.10 4.35
C LEU A 316 1.97 35.77 5.72
N PRO A 317 1.77 35.01 6.82
CA PRO A 317 1.66 35.58 8.15
C PRO A 317 3.04 36.09 8.57
N LEU A 318 3.47 37.20 7.98
CA LEU A 318 4.70 37.87 8.32
C LEU A 318 4.48 38.53 9.68
N PRO A 319 5.33 38.23 10.68
CA PRO A 319 5.22 38.87 11.97
C PRO A 319 5.36 40.39 11.80
N LYS A 320 4.44 41.15 12.41
CA LYS A 320 4.51 42.61 12.38
C LYS A 320 5.74 43.07 13.16
N ARG A 321 6.50 44.01 12.59
CA ARG A 321 7.64 44.63 13.29
C ARG A 321 7.11 45.43 14.48
N SER A 322 7.60 45.10 15.67
CA SER A 322 7.25 45.81 16.90
C SER A 322 7.98 47.16 16.98
N LYS A 323 7.48 48.06 17.82
CA LYS A 323 8.15 49.33 18.13
C LYS A 323 9.59 49.08 18.63
N LEU A 324 9.78 48.05 19.46
CA LEU A 324 11.09 47.66 19.98
C LEU A 324 12.08 47.26 18.87
N PHE A 325 11.62 46.55 17.84
CA PHE A 325 12.47 46.22 16.68
C PHE A 325 12.93 47.49 15.94
N LEU A 326 12.04 48.47 15.77
CA LEU A 326 12.37 49.75 15.12
C LEU A 326 13.36 50.56 15.96
N GLU A 327 13.15 50.62 17.29
CA GLU A 327 14.06 51.29 18.23
C GLU A 327 15.45 50.63 18.26
N GLN A 328 15.53 49.30 18.27
CA GLN A 328 16.80 48.57 18.17
C GLN A 328 17.51 48.85 16.84
N SER A 329 16.77 48.89 15.73
CA SER A 329 17.34 49.20 14.41
C SER A 329 17.93 50.62 14.36
N MET A 330 17.26 51.60 14.99
CA MET A 330 17.78 52.97 15.10
C MET A 330 19.04 53.04 15.96
N ARG A 331 19.04 52.38 17.13
CA ARG A 331 20.23 52.25 17.99
C ARG A 331 21.39 51.59 17.24
N GLU A 332 21.10 50.58 16.43
CA GLU A 332 22.12 49.87 15.65
C GLU A 332 22.76 50.77 14.60
N ARG A 333 21.95 51.61 13.95
CA ARG A 333 22.40 52.57 12.93
C ARG A 333 23.23 53.70 13.50
N GLU A 334 22.94 54.15 14.72
CA GLU A 334 23.67 55.24 15.38
C GLU A 334 25.06 54.82 15.85
N ASN A 335 25.23 53.58 16.34
CA ASN A 335 26.50 53.11 16.93
C ASN A 335 27.04 51.78 16.36
N PRO A 336 27.11 51.57 15.03
CA PRO A 336 27.44 50.27 14.43
C PRO A 336 28.86 49.81 14.75
N VAL A 337 29.83 50.74 14.73
CA VAL A 337 31.26 50.42 14.91
C VAL A 337 31.55 49.93 16.32
N ALA A 338 30.93 50.54 17.35
CA ALA A 338 31.14 50.16 18.74
C ALA A 338 30.58 48.76 19.03
N MET A 339 29.36 48.46 18.56
CA MET A 339 28.78 47.12 18.75
C MET A 339 29.56 46.03 18.02
N HIS A 340 30.04 46.30 16.79
CA HIS A 340 30.88 45.35 16.08
C HIS A 340 32.18 45.05 16.83
N ARG A 341 32.86 46.09 17.36
CA ARG A 341 34.09 45.91 18.14
C ARG A 341 33.86 45.10 19.41
N ASN A 342 32.80 45.41 20.16
CA ASN A 342 32.45 44.66 21.37
C ASN A 342 32.13 43.20 21.04
N PHE A 343 31.34 42.95 19.99
CA PHE A 343 31.03 41.58 19.54
C PHE A 343 32.29 40.80 19.16
N GLN A 344 33.25 41.42 18.45
CA GLN A 344 34.51 40.75 18.12
C GLN A 344 35.35 40.42 19.36
N GLN A 345 35.43 41.33 20.33
CA GLN A 345 36.12 41.09 21.59
C GLN A 345 35.48 39.94 22.38
N ASP A 346 34.16 39.93 22.50
CA ASP A 346 33.43 38.87 23.19
C ASP A 346 33.52 37.53 22.46
N LEU A 347 33.46 37.54 21.12
CA LEU A 347 33.60 36.33 20.31
C LEU A 347 35.00 35.71 20.46
N ILE A 348 36.05 36.52 20.48
CA ILE A 348 37.43 36.05 20.73
C ILE A 348 37.53 35.47 22.15
N ARG A 349 36.95 36.14 23.14
CA ARG A 349 36.92 35.64 24.53
C ARG A 349 36.17 34.32 24.63
N LEU A 350 35.03 34.19 23.96
CA LEU A 350 34.26 32.95 23.89
C LEU A 350 35.06 31.82 23.23
N ARG A 351 35.73 32.10 22.11
CA ARG A 351 36.60 31.12 21.42
C ARG A 351 37.74 30.67 22.31
N LEU A 352 38.39 31.59 23.02
CA LEU A 352 39.47 31.26 23.96
C LEU A 352 38.97 30.43 25.13
N LEU A 353 37.83 30.80 25.73
CA LEU A 353 37.22 30.03 26.81
C LEU A 353 36.83 28.63 26.34
N ALA A 354 36.15 28.51 25.20
CA ALA A 354 35.79 27.23 24.61
C ALA A 354 37.01 26.35 24.32
N ALA A 355 38.07 26.92 23.75
CA ALA A 355 39.31 26.20 23.49
C ALA A 355 40.02 25.76 24.79
N ARG A 356 40.01 26.61 25.82
CA ARG A 356 40.58 26.28 27.13
C ARG A 356 39.82 25.14 27.81
N GLU A 357 38.48 25.20 27.84
CA GLU A 357 37.65 24.13 28.40
C GLU A 357 37.76 22.83 27.60
N MET A 358 37.85 22.91 26.26
CA MET A 358 38.09 21.75 25.40
C MET A 358 39.47 21.12 25.66
N ALA A 359 40.52 21.93 25.80
CA ALA A 359 41.85 21.43 26.14
C ALA A 359 41.89 20.82 27.56
N GLN A 360 41.21 21.44 28.53
CA GLN A 360 41.08 20.89 29.87
C GLN A 360 40.35 19.55 29.87
N THR A 361 39.23 19.42 29.15
CA THR A 361 38.48 18.16 29.05
C THR A 361 39.26 17.05 28.33
N LEU A 362 40.07 17.39 27.33
CA LEU A 362 41.01 16.45 26.71
C LEU A 362 42.10 16.01 27.70
N SER A 363 42.66 16.94 28.49
CA SER A 363 43.70 16.64 29.49
C SER A 363 43.18 15.83 30.68
N CYS A 364 41.95 16.08 31.12
CA CYS A 364 41.30 15.37 32.23
C CYS A 364 40.63 14.06 31.81
N GLN A 365 40.61 13.71 30.52
CA GLN A 365 39.99 12.50 29.97
C GLN A 365 38.49 12.32 30.30
N ILE A 366 37.84 13.35 30.88
CA ILE A 366 36.41 13.35 31.23
C ILE A 366 35.53 13.33 29.98
N GLY A 367 36.09 13.77 28.84
CA GLY A 367 35.53 13.56 27.51
C GLY A 367 36.49 12.76 26.63
N CYS A 368 36.81 11.52 27.00
CA CYS A 368 37.55 10.60 26.12
C CYS A 368 36.92 10.61 24.72
N GLY A 369 37.63 11.26 23.80
CA GLY A 369 37.17 11.55 22.45
C GLY A 369 36.95 10.26 21.67
N ASN A 370 35.78 10.16 21.08
CA ASN A 370 35.35 9.09 20.20
C ASN A 370 36.07 9.11 18.83
N GLU A 371 37.31 9.59 18.78
CA GLU A 371 37.99 10.04 17.55
C GLU A 371 38.39 8.87 16.65
N LYS A 372 38.66 7.68 17.20
CA LYS A 372 39.14 6.53 16.44
C LYS A 372 38.12 5.40 16.26
N LYS A 373 37.14 5.27 17.16
CA LYS A 373 36.28 4.07 17.22
C LYS A 373 34.80 4.32 16.92
N GLN A 374 34.35 5.59 16.87
CA GLN A 374 32.97 5.95 16.51
C GLN A 374 31.91 5.10 17.24
N ILE A 375 32.01 5.02 18.57
CA ILE A 375 31.10 4.26 19.43
C ILE A 375 30.18 5.24 20.16
N LYS A 376 28.87 5.11 20.00
CA LYS A 376 27.91 5.93 20.74
C LYS A 376 27.37 5.13 21.93
N LEU A 377 27.39 5.72 23.11
CA LEU A 377 26.76 5.16 24.30
C LEU A 377 25.60 6.04 24.73
N SER A 378 24.47 5.42 25.03
CA SER A 378 23.33 6.07 25.64
C SER A 378 22.87 5.27 26.85
N ALA A 379 22.44 5.97 27.89
CA ALA A 379 21.96 5.36 29.13
C ALA A 379 20.50 5.76 29.36
N GLN A 380 19.68 4.80 29.78
CA GLN A 380 18.31 5.00 30.22
C GLN A 380 18.17 4.41 31.61
N VAL A 381 17.71 5.22 32.56
CA VAL A 381 17.43 4.78 33.93
C VAL A 381 15.93 4.61 34.07
N MET A 382 15.48 3.40 34.42
CA MET A 382 14.08 3.08 34.66
C MET A 382 13.88 2.70 36.12
N GLY A 383 12.85 3.26 36.76
CA GLY A 383 12.52 2.99 38.17
C GLY A 383 12.34 4.29 38.94
N LEU A 384 11.45 4.25 39.93
CA LEU A 384 11.13 5.38 40.80
C LEU A 384 11.52 5.14 42.27
N GLY A 385 11.90 3.91 42.63
CA GLY A 385 12.22 3.50 44.02
C GLY A 385 13.68 3.08 44.20
N PRO A 386 14.07 2.50 45.35
CA PRO A 386 15.46 2.18 45.68
C PRO A 386 16.08 1.09 44.78
N ARG A 387 15.34 0.61 43.78
CA ARG A 387 15.82 -0.32 42.75
C ARG A 387 15.58 0.30 41.38
N PHE A 388 16.68 0.57 40.69
CA PHE A 388 16.69 1.09 39.33
C PHE A 388 17.17 0.02 38.36
N THR A 389 16.61 0.04 37.16
CA THR A 389 17.12 -0.71 36.01
C THR A 389 17.83 0.28 35.09
N VAL A 390 19.15 0.14 34.98
CA VAL A 390 19.96 0.93 34.06
C VAL A 390 20.13 0.13 32.77
N ILE A 391 19.68 0.71 31.66
CA ILE A 391 19.81 0.16 30.31
C ILE A 391 20.83 1.00 29.56
N LEU A 392 21.97 0.40 29.19
CA LEU A 392 22.94 1.03 28.30
C LEU A 392 22.76 0.50 26.89
N ASN A 393 22.70 1.40 25.90
CA ASN A 393 22.77 1.05 24.50
C ASN A 393 24.13 1.49 23.95
N LEU A 394 24.92 0.52 23.49
CA LEU A 394 26.20 0.71 22.83
C LEU A 394 26.00 0.54 21.32
N GLU A 395 26.16 1.61 20.55
CA GLU A 395 25.93 1.64 19.12
C GLU A 395 27.25 1.82 18.36
N ASN A 396 27.49 0.96 17.38
CA ASN A 396 28.66 1.05 16.51
C ASN A 396 28.35 1.97 15.33
N MET A 397 28.93 3.16 15.31
CA MET A 397 28.80 4.10 14.18
C MET A 397 29.90 3.91 13.12
N ASN A 398 30.83 2.98 13.33
CA ASN A 398 31.89 2.71 12.37
C ASN A 398 31.37 1.81 11.23
N PRO A 399 31.45 2.25 9.96
CA PRO A 399 31.02 1.44 8.81
C PRO A 399 31.92 0.22 8.55
N ASN A 400 33.19 0.30 8.91
CA ASN A 400 34.22 -0.59 8.37
C ASN A 400 34.78 -1.58 9.39
N SER A 401 34.55 -1.37 10.69
CA SER A 401 35.07 -2.27 11.73
C SER A 401 34.03 -2.62 12.79
N PRO A 402 33.84 -3.91 13.12
CA PRO A 402 33.03 -4.30 14.27
C PRO A 402 33.72 -3.94 15.60
N ILE A 403 32.93 -3.69 16.64
CA ILE A 403 33.44 -3.55 18.01
C ILE A 403 33.75 -4.97 18.53
N THR A 404 35.01 -5.22 18.88
CA THR A 404 35.47 -6.50 19.44
C THR A 404 36.20 -6.28 20.77
N SER A 405 36.23 -7.33 21.61
CA SER A 405 37.01 -7.36 22.85
C SER A 405 36.79 -6.14 23.77
N THR A 406 35.54 -5.69 23.88
CA THR A 406 35.15 -4.51 24.66
C THR A 406 34.43 -4.92 25.93
N THR A 407 34.75 -4.28 27.04
CA THR A 407 34.16 -4.51 28.36
C THR A 407 33.61 -3.20 28.91
N VAL A 408 32.40 -3.23 29.44
CA VAL A 408 31.79 -2.10 30.14
C VAL A 408 31.91 -2.32 31.64
N VAL A 409 32.45 -1.32 32.33
CA VAL A 409 32.66 -1.31 33.77
C VAL A 409 31.76 -0.26 34.39
N PHE A 410 30.98 -0.66 35.38
CA PHE A 410 30.14 0.21 36.19
C PHE A 410 30.85 0.51 37.51
N HIS A 411 31.04 1.79 37.79
CA HIS A 411 31.70 2.29 38.99
C HIS A 411 30.75 3.20 39.75
N GLY A 412 30.21 2.69 40.86
CA GLY A 412 29.45 3.45 41.85
C GLY A 412 30.11 3.33 43.21
N LYS A 413 29.86 4.29 44.10
CA LYS A 413 30.29 4.18 45.50
C LYS A 413 29.51 3.03 46.17
N PRO A 414 30.19 2.05 46.79
CA PRO A 414 29.52 0.90 47.40
C PRO A 414 28.61 1.29 48.58
N ASP A 415 28.92 2.41 49.25
CA ASP A 415 28.12 2.96 50.35
C ASP A 415 26.75 3.49 49.89
N VAL A 416 26.59 3.74 48.59
CA VAL A 416 25.37 4.35 48.01
C VAL A 416 24.65 3.38 47.08
N PHE A 417 25.38 2.68 46.21
CA PHE A 417 24.78 1.78 45.21
C PHE A 417 25.40 0.39 45.24
N ARG A 418 24.53 -0.63 45.26
CA ARG A 418 24.89 -2.02 45.03
C ARG A 418 24.40 -2.43 43.63
N LEU A 419 25.35 -2.81 42.77
CA LEU A 419 25.04 -3.25 41.40
C LEU A 419 24.96 -4.78 41.32
N SER A 420 24.06 -5.27 40.46
CA SER A 420 23.98 -6.69 40.10
C SER A 420 25.20 -7.18 39.30
N THR A 421 25.74 -6.31 38.44
CA THR A 421 26.92 -6.57 37.61
C THR A 421 27.79 -5.33 37.55
N TYR A 422 29.06 -5.47 37.93
CA TYR A 422 30.04 -4.38 37.89
C TYR A 422 30.86 -4.38 36.61
N ILE A 423 31.03 -5.54 35.98
CA ILE A 423 31.79 -5.71 34.74
C ILE A 423 30.95 -6.55 33.77
N PHE A 424 30.77 -6.03 32.56
CA PHE A 424 30.01 -6.66 31.49
C PHE A 424 30.88 -6.82 30.25
N LYS A 425 31.03 -8.05 29.73
CA LYS A 425 31.75 -8.31 28.48
C LYS A 425 30.80 -8.10 27.30
N VAL A 426 31.11 -7.14 26.43
CA VAL A 426 30.28 -6.86 25.26
C VAL A 426 30.60 -7.89 24.17
N PRO A 427 29.58 -8.55 23.59
CA PRO A 427 29.79 -9.41 22.42
C PRO A 427 30.24 -8.58 21.21
N LEU A 428 30.58 -9.26 20.11
CA LEU A 428 30.91 -8.59 18.86
C LEU A 428 29.71 -7.75 18.38
N VAL A 429 29.89 -6.44 18.18
CA VAL A 429 28.85 -5.54 17.65
C VAL A 429 29.20 -5.16 16.21
N PRO A 430 28.43 -5.62 15.20
CA PRO A 430 28.62 -5.26 13.80
C PRO A 430 28.48 -3.75 13.54
N PRO A 431 28.98 -3.25 12.40
CA PRO A 431 28.70 -1.89 11.91
C PRO A 431 27.21 -1.54 11.94
N PHE A 432 26.88 -0.33 12.38
CA PHE A 432 25.52 0.23 12.47
C PHE A 432 24.53 -0.51 13.37
N LEU A 433 25.00 -1.47 14.18
CA LEU A 433 24.16 -2.16 15.15
C LEU A 433 24.32 -1.56 16.55
N SER A 434 23.23 -1.63 17.32
CA SER A 434 23.25 -1.31 18.74
C SER A 434 23.08 -2.55 19.60
N TYR A 435 23.85 -2.64 20.67
CA TYR A 435 23.77 -3.67 21.68
C TYR A 435 23.26 -3.08 22.99
N LYS A 436 22.19 -3.68 23.53
CA LYS A 436 21.57 -3.24 24.78
C LYS A 436 22.02 -4.13 25.93
N MET A 437 22.61 -3.54 26.96
CA MET A 437 22.96 -4.22 28.21
C MET A 437 22.13 -3.65 29.35
N LYS A 438 21.69 -4.53 30.26
CA LYS A 438 20.82 -4.19 31.38
C LYS A 438 21.52 -4.53 32.68
N THR A 439 21.52 -3.60 33.62
CA THR A 439 22.07 -3.78 34.96
C THR A 439 21.10 -3.25 36.00
N TYR A 440 20.84 -4.05 37.02
CA TYR A 440 20.02 -3.65 38.17
C TYR A 440 20.90 -2.98 39.22
N VAL A 441 20.46 -1.82 39.71
CA VAL A 441 21.12 -0.99 40.71
C VAL A 441 20.17 -0.86 41.90
N SER A 442 20.60 -1.26 43.09
CA SER A 442 19.87 -1.03 44.33
C SER A 442 20.59 0.02 45.17
N GLU A 443 19.88 1.04 45.64
CA GLU A 443 20.39 2.00 46.62
C GLU A 443 20.51 1.31 47.99
N VAL A 444 21.65 1.52 48.65
CA VAL A 444 21.88 0.99 50.00
C VAL A 444 21.31 2.00 50.99
N LEU A 445 20.19 1.63 51.63
CA LEU A 445 19.58 2.41 52.70
C LEU A 445 20.24 1.98 54.04
N PRO A 446 20.72 2.92 54.87
CA PRO A 446 21.18 2.59 56.23
C PRO A 446 20.02 2.00 57.05
N GLU A 447 20.25 0.91 57.79
CA GLU A 447 19.20 0.24 58.61
C GLU A 447 18.75 1.05 59.84
N ASP A 448 19.49 2.10 60.21
CA ASP A 448 19.07 3.07 61.21
C ASP A 448 18.74 4.40 60.52
N ILE A 449 17.46 4.79 60.45
CA ILE A 449 16.95 6.17 60.59
C ILE A 449 15.42 6.16 60.40
N LEU A 450 14.71 6.54 61.47
CA LEU A 450 13.27 6.81 61.53
C LEU A 450 12.90 8.23 61.01
N ASP A 451 13.83 8.97 60.40
CA ASP A 451 13.66 10.37 59.99
C ASP A 451 13.68 10.55 58.45
N PRO A 452 12.54 10.90 57.82
CA PRO A 452 12.48 11.18 56.38
C PRO A 452 13.26 12.44 55.95
N ALA A 453 13.71 13.28 56.90
CA ALA A 453 14.44 14.52 56.63
C ALA A 453 15.94 14.33 56.32
N LYS A 454 16.55 13.18 56.68
CA LYS A 454 17.98 12.89 56.41
C LYS A 454 18.26 12.23 55.05
N LEU A 455 17.22 11.72 54.36
CA LEU A 455 17.33 11.17 53.00
C LEU A 455 17.56 12.24 51.91
N ILE A 456 17.26 13.50 52.23
CA ILE A 456 17.39 14.65 51.33
C ILE A 456 18.81 15.26 51.41
N SER A 457 19.61 14.91 52.43
CA SER A 457 20.94 15.50 52.67
C SER A 457 22.11 14.62 52.20
N VAL A 458 21.93 13.75 51.20
CA VAL A 458 23.07 13.16 50.49
C VAL A 458 23.43 14.11 49.36
N ASP A 459 24.63 14.69 49.41
CA ASP A 459 25.14 15.60 48.39
C ASP A 459 24.84 15.06 46.98
N PRO A 460 24.25 15.86 46.07
CA PRO A 460 23.96 15.43 44.70
C PRO A 460 25.23 14.99 43.94
N LYS A 461 26.41 15.43 44.40
CA LYS A 461 27.72 15.01 43.89
C LYS A 461 28.08 13.55 44.20
N GLN A 462 27.37 12.90 45.13
CA GLN A 462 27.64 11.52 45.55
C GLN A 462 26.75 10.48 44.84
N ARG A 463 25.64 10.91 44.21
CA ARG A 463 24.69 10.04 43.47
C ARG A 463 25.03 9.92 41.98
N ILE A 464 26.29 9.65 41.67
CA ILE A 464 26.79 9.53 40.29
C ILE A 464 27.28 8.11 40.05
N LEU A 465 26.70 7.45 39.04
CA LEU A 465 27.19 6.18 38.52
C LEU A 465 28.08 6.46 37.31
N ARG A 466 29.35 6.04 37.36
CA ARG A 466 30.28 6.18 36.25
C ARG A 466 30.32 4.89 35.44
N VAL A 467 30.29 5.01 34.12
CA VAL A 467 30.34 3.89 33.18
C VAL A 467 31.56 4.07 32.29
N PHE A 468 32.42 3.07 32.26
CA PHE A 468 33.64 3.07 31.45
C PHE A 468 33.57 1.96 30.39
N VAL A 469 33.76 2.32 29.14
CA VAL A 469 33.90 1.38 28.03
C VAL A 469 35.38 1.18 27.78
N MET A 470 35.89 -0.02 28.06
CA MET A 470 37.32 -0.36 27.94
C MET A 470 37.53 -1.43 26.88
N LYS A 471 38.69 -1.41 26.22
CA LYS A 471 39.13 -2.51 25.36
C LYS A 471 40.10 -3.39 26.16
N LYS A 472 40.11 -4.69 25.90
CA LYS A 472 40.91 -5.69 26.65
C LYS A 472 42.40 -5.33 26.81
N ASP A 473 42.98 -4.61 25.85
CA ASP A 473 44.42 -4.29 25.80
C ASP A 473 44.74 -2.81 26.09
N GLU A 474 43.74 -1.99 26.46
CA GLU A 474 43.90 -0.56 26.72
C GLU A 474 43.54 -0.23 28.18
N ILE A 475 44.45 0.46 28.88
CA ILE A 475 44.23 0.92 30.27
C ILE A 475 43.34 2.17 30.31
N ILE A 476 43.29 2.92 29.20
CA ILE A 476 42.50 4.15 29.05
C ILE A 476 41.11 3.77 28.51
N PRO A 477 40.01 4.23 29.13
CA PRO A 477 38.67 3.96 28.63
C PRO A 477 38.45 4.66 27.28
N VAL A 478 37.87 3.93 26.33
CA VAL A 478 37.46 4.43 25.01
C VAL A 478 36.36 5.49 25.15
N LEU A 479 35.45 5.29 26.10
CA LEU A 479 34.38 6.21 26.41
C LEU A 479 34.08 6.15 27.90
N ALA A 480 33.89 7.32 28.52
CA ALA A 480 33.40 7.45 29.88
C ALA A 480 32.07 8.20 29.86
N ALA A 481 31.09 7.71 30.62
CA ALA A 481 29.80 8.36 30.79
C ALA A 481 29.46 8.46 32.27
N THR A 482 28.86 9.58 32.66
CA THR A 482 28.37 9.81 34.01
C THR A 482 26.85 9.82 33.99
N ILE A 483 26.24 8.92 34.75
CA ILE A 483 24.79 8.82 34.92
C ILE A 483 24.46 9.43 36.28
N ASN A 484 23.72 10.54 36.26
CA ASN A 484 23.12 11.09 37.47
C ASN A 484 21.90 10.23 37.80
N MET A 485 21.97 9.52 38.92
CA MET A 485 20.86 8.66 39.34
C MET A 485 19.72 9.55 39.87
N PRO A 486 18.46 9.29 39.47
CA PRO A 486 17.33 10.02 40.01
C PRO A 486 17.20 9.77 41.52
N PRO A 487 16.63 10.72 42.28
CA PRO A 487 16.31 10.48 43.68
C PRO A 487 15.31 9.32 43.81
N THR A 488 15.42 8.58 44.90
CA THR A 488 14.46 7.53 45.24
C THR A 488 13.19 8.15 45.80
N ASP A 489 12.07 7.96 45.10
CA ASP A 489 10.74 8.25 45.62
C ASP A 489 10.33 7.09 46.53
N LEU A 490 10.51 7.27 47.84
CA LEU A 490 9.88 6.40 48.83
C LEU A 490 8.39 6.76 48.88
N THR A 491 7.59 6.14 48.01
CA THR A 491 6.14 6.08 48.23
C THR A 491 5.92 5.15 49.42
N PHE A 492 5.58 5.73 50.58
CA PHE A 492 5.09 4.98 51.74
C PHE A 492 3.80 4.24 51.42
#